data_AF-A0A967WZP1-F1
#
_entry.id   AF-A0A967WZP1-F1
#
_cell.length_a   1.000
_cell.length_b   1.000
_cell.length_c   1.000
_cell.angle_alpha   90.00
_cell.angle_beta   90.00
_cell.angle_gamma   90.00
#
_symmetry.space_group_name_H-M   'P 1'
#
loop_
_entity.id
_entity.type
_entity.pdbx_description
1 polymer ?
#
loop_
_entity_poly.entity_id
_entity_poly.type
_entity_poly.pdbx_seq_one_letter_code
_entity_poly.pdbx_strand_id
1 'polypeptide(L)' 'ALRLKQKGLNVITLPKTIDNDVACTDITFGFDTALGIATEAIDRLHSTAHSHHRIIVV' A
#
# COMPACT_ATOMS: atom_id res chain seq x y z
N ALA A 1 -17.38 -11.07 4.67
CA ALA A 1 -17.43 -12.11 3.61
C ALA A 1 -17.82 -13.49 4.14
N LEU A 2 -17.04 -14.11 5.04
CA LEU A 2 -17.28 -15.50 5.50
C LEU A 2 -18.69 -15.74 6.05
N ARG A 3 -19.18 -14.87 6.93
CA ARG A 3 -20.53 -14.98 7.51
C ARG A 3 -21.65 -14.92 6.46
N LEU A 4 -21.45 -14.16 5.38
CA LEU A 4 -22.44 -14.07 4.28
C LEU A 4 -22.40 -15.34 3.42
N LYS A 5 -21.20 -15.86 3.14
CA LYS A 5 -21.02 -17.16 2.47
C LYS A 5 -21.70 -18.30 3.24
N GLN A 6 -21.53 -18.34 4.56
CA GLN A 6 -22.18 -19.33 5.43
C GLN A 6 -23.71 -19.24 5.41
N LYS A 7 -24.28 -18.07 5.08
CA LYS A 7 -25.72 -17.87 4.91
C LYS A 7 -26.23 -18.19 3.50
N GLY A 8 -25.42 -18.83 2.65
CA GLY A 8 -25.81 -19.29 1.31
C GLY A 8 -25.60 -18.27 0.19
N LEU A 9 -24.98 -17.12 0.47
CA LEU A 9 -24.65 -16.14 -0.57
C LEU A 9 -23.35 -16.53 -1.28
N ASN A 10 -23.34 -16.42 -2.60
CA ASN A 10 -22.11 -16.53 -3.39
C ASN A 10 -21.28 -15.25 -3.21
N VAL A 11 -20.12 -15.39 -2.57
CA VAL A 11 -19.23 -14.26 -2.23
C VAL A 11 -17.84 -14.50 -2.79
N ILE A 12 -17.31 -13.51 -3.50
CA ILE A 12 -15.91 -13.42 -3.93
C ILE A 12 -15.27 -12.24 -3.19
N THR A 13 -14.03 -12.41 -2.72
CA THR A 13 -13.25 -11.37 -2.05
C THR A 13 -12.07 -10.96 -2.92
N LEU A 14 -11.80 -9.66 -2.99
CA LEU A 14 -10.63 -9.10 -3.66
C LEU A 14 -9.72 -8.43 -2.62
N PRO A 15 -8.41 -8.68 -2.64
CA PRO A 15 -7.49 -8.18 -1.62
C PRO A 15 -7.14 -6.71 -1.87
N LYS A 16 -7.85 -5.77 -1.24
CA LYS A 16 -7.67 -4.32 -1.43
C LYS A 16 -7.10 -3.65 -0.18
N THR A 17 -5.81 -3.34 -0.23
CA THR A 17 -5.08 -2.60 0.80
C THR A 17 -3.80 -2.04 0.18
N ILE A 18 -3.28 -0.94 0.75
CA ILE A 18 -1.99 -0.37 0.35
C ILE A 18 -0.82 -1.04 1.08
N ASP A 19 -1.09 -1.84 2.11
CA ASP A 19 -0.06 -2.39 3.00
C ASP A 19 0.54 -3.72 2.51
N ASN A 20 -0.07 -4.32 1.48
CA ASN A 20 0.29 -5.64 0.95
C ASN A 20 0.37 -6.76 2.00
N ASP A 21 -0.56 -6.76 2.95
CA ASP A 21 -0.55 -7.62 4.14
C ASP A 21 -1.64 -8.71 4.11
N VAL A 22 -2.23 -8.98 2.93
CA VAL A 22 -3.23 -10.03 2.78
C VAL A 22 -2.55 -11.35 2.40
N ALA A 23 -2.77 -12.38 3.23
CA ALA A 23 -2.24 -13.72 2.96
C ALA A 23 -2.80 -14.33 1.65
N CYS A 24 -2.02 -15.24 1.06
CA CYS A 24 -2.36 -15.97 -0.17
C CYS A 24 -2.50 -15.11 -1.44
N THR A 25 -1.87 -13.93 -1.46
CA THR A 25 -1.67 -13.13 -2.66
C THR A 25 -0.30 -12.44 -2.59
N ASP A 26 0.36 -12.28 -3.74
CA ASP A 26 1.67 -11.61 -3.78
C ASP A 26 1.54 -10.08 -3.73
N ILE A 27 0.44 -9.55 -4.27
CA ILE A 27 0.19 -8.11 -4.41
C ILE A 27 -1.29 -7.80 -4.13
N THR A 28 -1.54 -6.75 -3.35
CA THR A 28 -2.88 -6.21 -3.07
C THR A 28 -3.22 -5.00 -3.94
N PHE A 29 -4.51 -4.82 -4.24
CA PHE A 29 -4.99 -3.65 -4.96
C PHE A 29 -4.68 -2.37 -4.17
N GLY A 30 -3.88 -1.49 -4.80
CA GLY A 30 -3.47 -0.20 -4.24
C GLY A 30 -2.02 -0.18 -3.74
N PHE A 31 -1.36 -1.32 -3.58
CA PHE A 31 0.03 -1.38 -3.13
C PHE A 31 1.00 -0.65 -4.08
N ASP A 32 0.94 -0.96 -5.38
CA ASP A 32 1.80 -0.35 -6.39
C ASP A 32 1.63 1.19 -6.46
N THR A 33 0.39 1.66 -6.41
CA THR A 33 0.10 3.10 -6.37
C THR A 33 0.67 3.76 -5.12
N ALA A 34 0.54 3.13 -3.95
CA ALA A 34 1.09 3.65 -2.70
C ALA A 34 2.63 3.69 -2.73
N LEU A 35 3.26 2.64 -3.26
CA LEU A 35 4.71 2.59 -3.45
C LEU A 35 5.21 3.71 -4.36
N GLY A 36 4.52 3.96 -5.48
CA GLY A 36 4.85 5.06 -6.40
C GLY A 36 4.77 6.42 -5.72
N ILE A 37 3.68 6.69 -4.98
CA ILE A 37 3.50 7.95 -4.23
C ILE A 37 4.58 8.11 -3.15
N ALA A 38 4.88 7.05 -2.39
CA ALA A 38 5.91 7.10 -1.35
C ALA A 38 7.30 7.38 -1.94
N THR A 39 7.63 6.74 -3.06
CA THR A 39 8.89 6.98 -3.79
C THR A 39 9.00 8.43 -4.23
N GLU A 40 7.96 8.98 -4.86
CA GLU A 40 7.94 10.38 -5.28
C GLU A 40 8.08 11.35 -4.09
N ALA A 41 7.43 11.05 -2.96
CA ALA A 41 7.56 11.85 -1.74
C ALA A 41 8.99 11.84 -1.20
N ILE A 42 9.64 10.68 -1.19
CA ILE A 42 11.05 10.54 -0.78
C ILE A 42 11.98 11.32 -1.71
N ASP A 43 11.79 11.25 -3.02
CA ASP A 43 12.61 11.99 -4.00
C ASP A 43 12.52 13.51 -3.79
N ARG A 44 11.31 14.01 -3.54
CA ARG A 44 11.10 15.43 -3.22
C ARG A 44 11.82 15.81 -1.93
N LEU A 45 11.71 15.00 -0.87
CA LEU A 45 12.40 15.25 0.40
C LEU A 45 13.93 15.21 0.24
N HIS A 46 14.46 14.27 -0.55
CA HIS A 46 15.89 14.12 -0.80
C HIS A 46 16.51 15.40 -1.36
N SER A 47 15.86 16.04 -2.35
CA SER A 47 16.34 17.29 -2.93
C SER A 47 16.48 18.42 -1.90
N THR A 48 15.53 18.53 -0.96
CA THR A 48 15.55 19.54 0.11
C THR A 48 16.56 19.23 1.20
N ALA A 49 16.71 17.94 1.55
CA ALA A 49 17.67 17.47 2.53
C ALA A 49 19.11 17.75 2.07
N HIS A 50 19.40 17.48 0.80
CA HIS A 50 20.70 17.75 0.18
C HIS A 50 21.03 19.26 0.17
N SER A 51 20.04 20.10 -0.15
CA SER A 51 20.25 21.56 -0.29
C SER A 51 20.57 22.26 1.05
N HIS A 52 20.08 21.72 2.17
CA HIS A 52 20.22 22.32 3.49
C HIS A 52 21.03 21.47 4.47
N HIS A 53 21.70 20.41 4.00
CA HIS A 53 22.42 19.45 4.85
C HIS A 53 21.57 18.92 6.02
N ARG A 54 20.30 18.58 5.75
CA ARG A 54 19.35 18.10 6.75
C ARG A 54 19.25 16.58 6.71
N ILE A 55 19.06 15.97 7.88
CA ILE A 55 18.63 14.58 8.00
C ILE A 55 17.11 14.57 8.11
N ILE A 56 16.44 13.76 7.29
CA ILE A 56 14.99 13.55 7.31
C ILE A 56 14.75 12.04 7.49
N VAL A 57 13.95 11.66 8.49
CA VAL A 57 13.53 10.28 8.74
C VAL A 57 12.12 10.12 8.19
N VAL A 58 11.92 9.11 7.34
CA VAL A 58 10.67 8.76 6.68
C VAL A 58 10.38 7.29 6.93
#